data_AF-A0A933J588-F1
#
_entry.id   AF-A0A933J588-F1
#
_cell.length_a   1.000
_cell.length_b   1.000
_cell.length_c   1.000
_cell.angle_alpha   90.00
_cell.angle_beta   90.00
_cell.angle_gamma   90.00
#
_symmetry.space_group_name_H-M   'P 1'
#
loop_
_entity.id
_entity.type
_entity.pdbx_description
1 polymer ?
#
loop_
_entity_poly.entity_id
_entity_poly.type
_entity_poly.pdbx_seq_one_letter_code
_entity_poly.pdbx_strand_id
1 'polypeptide(L)'
;MAQAESQSETFEEFKRSFSYGARSNMNFKFLKNLSNEDAGEFFKQLLQKLGESFDNGDLRRLHQFIVEWQARGYAARGNYAYDDTSFTPLQKPIAQSRVTLLTSSGHFVEGHDPEPFGIKKMTQQQCEQLIDDFLKSEPTLSSIPIDTPRDHLRVRHGGYDIHGAQTDPNVVFALERLREIQQEGMIGALAEEAYSFVGATAQTRLLKHAGPEWVKLFKQKHVDAALLVPV
;
A
#
# COMPACT_ATOMS: atom_id res chain seq x y z
N MET A 1 -24.09 -31.64 25.96
CA MET A 1 -22.98 -30.73 25.59
C MET A 1 -22.32 -31.31 24.35
N ALA A 2 -22.59 -30.75 23.17
CA ALA A 2 -21.92 -31.18 21.96
C ALA A 2 -20.47 -30.70 22.02
N GLN A 3 -19.51 -31.63 22.01
CA GLN A 3 -18.10 -31.30 21.78
C GLN A 3 -18.02 -30.71 20.38
N ALA A 4 -17.58 -29.44 20.27
CA ALA A 4 -17.18 -28.89 19.00
C ALA A 4 -16.02 -29.74 18.49
N GLU A 5 -16.22 -30.46 17.39
CA GLU A 5 -15.14 -31.10 16.66
C GLU A 5 -14.14 -30.01 16.27
N SER A 6 -13.01 -29.98 16.98
CA SER A 6 -11.86 -29.19 16.60
C SER A 6 -11.33 -29.77 15.28
N GLN A 7 -11.82 -29.28 14.14
CA GLN A 7 -11.25 -29.62 12.84
C GLN A 7 -9.74 -29.30 12.88
N SER A 8 -8.90 -30.31 12.63
CA SER A 8 -7.45 -30.10 12.57
C SER A 8 -7.11 -29.32 11.31
N GLU A 9 -6.56 -28.12 11.47
CA GLU A 9 -6.03 -27.32 10.37
C GLU A 9 -4.82 -28.02 9.73
N THR A 10 -4.79 -28.07 8.40
CA THR A 10 -3.63 -28.53 7.63
C THR A 10 -2.56 -27.44 7.52
N PHE A 11 -1.31 -27.82 7.26
CA PHE A 11 -0.24 -26.83 7.10
C PHE A 11 -0.47 -25.87 5.91
N GLU A 12 -1.11 -26.35 4.84
CA GLU A 12 -1.51 -25.52 3.70
C GLU A 12 -2.54 -24.45 4.11
N GLU A 13 -3.55 -24.83 4.89
CA GLU A 13 -4.56 -23.90 5.42
C GLU A 13 -3.91 -22.86 6.35
N PHE A 14 -3.01 -23.32 7.23
CA PHE A 14 -2.25 -22.45 8.11
C PHE A 14 -1.47 -21.38 7.33
N LYS A 15 -0.64 -21.76 6.34
CA LYS A 15 0.17 -20.79 5.59
C LYS A 15 -0.67 -19.85 4.73
N ARG A 16 -1.81 -20.33 4.20
CA ARG A 16 -2.74 -19.49 3.43
C ARG A 16 -3.48 -18.49 4.31
N SER A 17 -3.71 -18.82 5.58
CA SER A 17 -4.45 -17.97 6.52
C SER A 17 -3.83 -16.59 6.77
N PHE A 18 -2.53 -16.42 6.45
CA PHE A 18 -1.82 -15.13 6.52
C PHE A 18 -2.21 -14.14 5.42
N SER A 19 -2.76 -14.62 4.29
CA SER A 19 -3.19 -13.77 3.18
C SER A 19 -4.68 -13.52 3.24
N TYR A 20 -5.11 -12.42 3.87
CA TYR A 20 -6.53 -12.05 3.96
C TYR A 20 -7.40 -13.15 4.59
N GLY A 21 -6.81 -13.98 5.46
CA GLY A 21 -7.49 -15.06 6.16
C GLY A 21 -7.57 -14.83 7.66
N ALA A 22 -7.84 -15.90 8.41
CA ALA A 22 -8.01 -15.87 9.87
C ALA A 22 -6.78 -15.36 10.64
N ARG A 23 -5.59 -15.37 10.03
CA ARG A 23 -4.34 -14.86 10.60
C ARG A 23 -3.70 -13.79 9.72
N SER A 24 -4.53 -12.95 9.09
CA SER A 24 -4.09 -11.86 8.21
C SER A 24 -2.85 -11.16 8.75
N ASN A 25 -1.75 -11.24 7.99
CA ASN A 25 -0.51 -10.55 8.30
C ASN A 25 0.21 -10.27 6.98
N MET A 26 0.22 -9.01 6.59
CA MET A 26 0.77 -8.61 5.29
C MET A 26 2.28 -8.86 5.17
N ASN A 27 3.02 -8.91 6.28
CA ASN A 27 4.45 -9.25 6.28
C ASN A 27 4.71 -10.72 5.93
N PHE A 28 3.78 -11.62 6.22
CA PHE A 28 3.90 -13.06 5.95
C PHE A 28 2.93 -13.57 4.87
N LYS A 29 2.21 -12.68 4.19
CA LYS A 29 1.28 -13.00 3.10
C LYS A 29 1.95 -13.81 1.97
N PHE A 30 3.26 -13.63 1.75
CA PHE A 30 4.03 -14.35 0.72
C PHE A 30 4.04 -15.87 0.93
N LEU A 31 3.82 -16.36 2.16
CA LEU A 31 3.82 -17.79 2.48
C LEU A 31 2.82 -18.60 1.65
N LYS A 32 1.69 -17.98 1.25
CA LYS A 32 0.70 -18.66 0.40
C LYS A 32 1.28 -19.13 -0.94
N ASN A 33 2.33 -18.49 -1.42
CA ASN A 33 2.97 -18.77 -2.70
C ASN A 33 4.09 -19.81 -2.59
N LEU A 34 4.50 -20.17 -1.37
CA LEU A 34 5.51 -21.21 -1.14
C LEU A 34 4.87 -22.60 -1.14
N SER A 35 5.65 -23.63 -1.50
CA SER A 35 5.27 -25.02 -1.22
C SER A 35 5.26 -25.28 0.29
N ASN A 36 4.67 -26.39 0.72
CA ASN A 36 4.70 -26.77 2.14
C ASN A 36 6.12 -27.04 2.63
N GLU A 37 6.97 -27.63 1.80
CA GLU A 37 8.38 -27.87 2.11
C GLU A 37 9.14 -26.55 2.29
N ASP A 38 8.97 -25.62 1.35
CA ASP A 38 9.63 -24.31 1.40
C ASP A 38 9.14 -23.46 2.58
N ALA A 39 7.84 -23.45 2.87
CA ALA A 39 7.29 -22.77 4.03
C ALA A 39 7.78 -23.40 5.35
N GLY A 40 7.89 -24.72 5.41
CA GLY A 40 8.48 -25.42 6.56
C GLY A 40 9.95 -25.04 6.79
N GLU A 41 10.73 -24.98 5.71
CA GLU A 41 12.14 -24.56 5.76
C GLU A 41 12.28 -23.10 6.21
N PHE A 42 11.40 -22.23 5.73
CA PHE A 42 11.32 -20.84 6.18
C PHE A 42 11.12 -20.76 7.70
N PHE A 43 10.13 -21.46 8.27
CA PHE A 43 9.87 -21.41 9.71
C PHE A 43 11.02 -22.00 10.53
N LYS A 44 11.64 -23.09 10.08
CA LYS A 44 12.81 -23.67 10.73
C LYS A 44 13.94 -22.65 10.86
N GLN A 45 14.30 -22.00 9.75
CA GLN A 45 15.38 -21.01 9.72
C GLN A 45 15.00 -19.71 10.45
N LEU A 46 13.72 -19.32 10.41
CA LEU A 46 13.22 -18.17 11.16
C LEU A 46 13.44 -18.34 12.67
N LEU A 47 13.07 -19.52 13.21
CA LEU A 47 13.27 -19.83 14.62
C LEU A 47 14.75 -19.87 15.00
N GLN A 48 15.60 -20.44 14.14
CA GLN A 48 17.05 -20.44 14.35
C GLN A 48 17.60 -19.01 14.44
N LYS A 49 17.27 -18.15 13.46
CA LYS A 49 17.75 -16.76 13.43
C LYS A 49 17.20 -15.92 14.57
N LEU A 50 15.99 -16.20 15.03
CA LEU A 50 15.43 -15.58 16.22
C LEU A 50 16.26 -15.95 17.46
N GLY A 51 16.62 -17.22 17.63
CA GLY A 51 17.53 -17.68 18.70
C GLY A 51 18.89 -17.00 18.64
N GLU A 52 19.52 -16.96 17.47
CA GLU A 52 20.80 -16.25 17.25
C GLU A 52 20.71 -14.76 17.63
N SER A 53 19.55 -14.14 17.39
CA SER A 53 19.32 -12.72 17.71
C SER A 53 19.15 -12.48 19.21
N PHE A 54 18.67 -13.46 19.98
CA PHE A 54 18.62 -13.36 21.44
C PHE A 54 20.02 -13.37 22.06
N ASP A 55 20.96 -14.08 21.46
CA ASP A 55 22.33 -14.20 21.98
C ASP A 55 23.14 -12.93 21.79
N ASN A 56 22.92 -12.18 20.69
CA ASN A 56 23.74 -11.03 20.31
C ASN A 56 22.99 -9.69 20.18
N GLY A 57 21.65 -9.70 20.25
CA GLY A 57 20.80 -8.52 20.09
C GLY A 57 20.69 -7.96 18.65
N ASP A 58 21.26 -8.63 17.66
CA ASP A 58 21.32 -8.16 16.26
C ASP A 58 20.18 -8.73 15.40
N LEU A 59 19.15 -7.91 15.18
CA LEU A 59 18.00 -8.28 14.35
C LEU A 59 18.24 -8.15 12.84
N ARG A 60 19.39 -7.62 12.38
CA ARG A 60 19.61 -7.33 10.95
C ARG A 60 19.55 -8.59 10.10
N ARG A 61 20.12 -9.69 10.60
CA ARG A 61 20.13 -11.00 9.91
C ARG A 61 18.73 -11.60 9.81
N LEU A 62 17.93 -11.45 10.85
CA LEU A 62 16.54 -11.89 10.87
C LEU A 62 15.71 -11.09 9.87
N HIS A 63 15.87 -9.76 9.87
CA HIS A 63 15.19 -8.87 8.93
C HIS A 63 15.55 -9.18 7.48
N GLN A 64 16.86 -9.27 7.16
CA GLN A 64 17.32 -9.60 5.82
C GLN A 64 16.77 -10.95 5.34
N PHE A 65 16.77 -11.96 6.21
CA PHE A 65 16.21 -13.27 5.90
C PHE A 65 14.72 -13.20 5.54
N ILE A 66 13.90 -12.45 6.29
CA ILE A 66 12.48 -12.28 5.98
C ILE A 66 12.30 -11.63 4.60
N VAL A 67 13.08 -10.58 4.29
CA VAL A 67 13.03 -9.87 3.00
C VAL A 67 13.41 -10.81 1.84
N GLU A 68 14.45 -11.62 2.00
CA GLU A 68 14.88 -12.59 0.97
C GLU A 68 13.77 -13.63 0.67
N TRP A 69 13.08 -14.11 1.71
CA TRP A 69 11.98 -15.05 1.54
C TRP A 69 10.70 -14.40 1.00
N GLN A 70 10.42 -13.15 1.34
CA GLN A 70 9.38 -12.36 0.68
C GLN A 70 9.67 -12.26 -0.81
N ALA A 71 10.90 -11.87 -1.20
CA ALA A 71 11.30 -11.80 -2.59
C ALA A 71 11.14 -13.14 -3.31
N ARG A 72 11.53 -14.25 -2.67
CA ARG A 72 11.31 -15.61 -3.20
C ARG A 72 9.83 -15.93 -3.39
N GLY A 73 8.98 -15.64 -2.41
CA GLY A 73 7.53 -15.87 -2.47
C GLY A 73 6.82 -15.02 -3.53
N TYR A 74 7.40 -13.87 -3.91
CA TYR A 74 6.89 -12.99 -4.95
C TYR A 74 7.64 -13.08 -6.28
N ALA A 75 8.67 -13.93 -6.39
CA ALA A 75 9.50 -14.06 -7.59
C ALA A 75 8.75 -14.65 -8.80
N ALA A 76 7.55 -15.21 -8.61
CA ALA A 76 6.70 -15.63 -9.70
C ALA A 76 6.42 -14.43 -10.62
N ARG A 77 6.95 -14.47 -11.84
CA ARG A 77 6.77 -13.41 -12.84
C ARG A 77 5.28 -13.21 -13.10
N GLY A 78 4.80 -11.98 -12.86
CA GLY A 78 3.56 -11.55 -13.47
C GLY A 78 3.73 -11.46 -15.00
N ASN A 79 2.66 -11.76 -15.74
CA ASN A 79 2.64 -11.59 -17.20
C ASN A 79 2.36 -10.13 -17.59
N TYR A 80 3.14 -9.19 -17.04
CA TYR A 80 3.02 -7.76 -17.35
C TYR A 80 4.01 -7.37 -18.44
N ALA A 81 3.85 -7.98 -19.61
CA ALA A 81 4.53 -7.55 -20.83
C ALA A 81 3.57 -6.64 -21.59
N TYR A 82 3.97 -5.38 -21.77
CA TYR A 82 3.24 -4.42 -22.58
C TYR A 82 4.05 -4.14 -23.84
N ASP A 83 3.41 -4.22 -25.00
CA ASP A 83 4.07 -3.97 -26.29
C ASP A 83 4.43 -2.49 -26.48
N ASP A 84 3.77 -1.60 -25.72
CA ASP A 84 4.00 -0.17 -25.72
C ASP A 84 3.90 0.39 -24.29
N THR A 85 4.63 1.47 -24.03
CA THR A 85 4.53 2.25 -22.81
C THR A 85 4.02 3.62 -23.19
N SER A 86 2.75 3.91 -22.86
CA SER A 86 2.17 5.23 -23.10
C SER A 86 2.90 6.28 -22.25
N PHE A 87 3.90 6.93 -22.83
CA PHE A 87 4.67 7.99 -22.20
C PHE A 87 4.19 9.35 -22.71
N THR A 88 3.66 10.17 -21.81
CA THR A 88 3.33 11.57 -22.12
C THR A 88 4.52 12.43 -21.71
N PRO A 89 5.25 13.06 -22.66
CA PRO A 89 6.34 13.96 -22.31
C PRO A 89 5.84 15.20 -21.59
N LEU A 90 6.65 15.73 -20.68
CA LEU A 90 6.39 17.02 -20.05
C LEU A 90 6.42 18.14 -21.11
N GLN A 91 5.45 19.05 -21.06
CA GLN A 91 5.33 20.17 -21.99
C GLN A 91 6.21 21.37 -21.61
N LYS A 92 6.77 21.36 -20.39
CA LYS A 92 7.69 22.37 -19.86
C LYS A 92 8.67 21.75 -18.86
N PRO A 93 9.82 22.39 -18.59
CA PRO A 93 10.77 21.91 -17.60
C PRO A 93 10.10 21.67 -16.24
N ILE A 94 10.48 20.59 -15.54
CA ILE A 94 9.88 20.22 -14.24
C ILE A 94 9.99 21.35 -13.20
N ALA A 95 11.10 22.11 -13.23
CA ALA A 95 11.34 23.30 -12.42
C ALA A 95 10.37 24.47 -12.70
N GLN A 96 9.55 24.37 -13.74
CA GLN A 96 8.49 25.33 -14.10
C GLN A 96 7.08 24.70 -14.00
N SER A 97 6.99 23.43 -13.62
CA SER A 97 5.75 22.66 -13.54
C SER A 97 5.09 22.75 -12.19
N ARG A 98 3.76 22.78 -12.20
CA ARG A 98 2.90 22.54 -11.05
C ARG A 98 2.71 21.03 -10.89
N VAL A 99 3.17 20.49 -9.78
CA VAL A 99 3.15 19.05 -9.50
C VAL A 99 2.15 18.75 -8.37
N THR A 100 1.40 17.64 -8.50
CA THR A 100 0.64 17.06 -7.37
C THR A 100 1.18 15.68 -7.02
N LEU A 101 0.83 15.17 -5.84
CA LEU A 101 1.06 13.80 -5.43
C LEU A 101 -0.22 13.00 -5.63
N LEU A 102 -0.14 11.80 -6.22
CA LEU A 102 -1.23 10.83 -6.23
C LEU A 102 -0.69 9.47 -5.78
N THR A 103 -1.27 8.91 -4.72
CA THR A 103 -0.82 7.64 -4.16
C THR A 103 -1.96 6.63 -4.08
N SER A 104 -1.64 5.34 -4.13
CA SER A 104 -2.60 4.26 -3.85
C SER A 104 -2.52 3.78 -2.39
N SER A 105 -2.00 4.62 -1.50
CA SER A 105 -1.61 4.25 -0.14
C SER A 105 -2.74 4.24 0.89
N GLY A 106 -3.91 4.83 0.57
CA GLY A 106 -5.04 4.92 1.49
C GLY A 106 -4.92 6.01 2.57
N HIS A 107 -4.08 7.03 2.36
CA HIS A 107 -4.02 8.23 3.21
C HIS A 107 -5.26 9.12 3.09
N PHE A 108 -5.62 9.78 4.18
CA PHE A 108 -6.65 10.81 4.29
C PHE A 108 -6.33 11.75 5.47
N VAL A 109 -7.01 12.91 5.54
CA VAL A 109 -6.85 13.85 6.66
C VAL A 109 -7.68 13.40 7.85
N GLU A 110 -7.16 13.52 9.06
CA GLU A 110 -7.94 13.31 10.27
C GLU A 110 -9.24 14.14 10.25
N GLY A 111 -10.35 13.52 10.66
CA GLY A 111 -11.69 14.10 10.58
C GLY A 111 -12.34 14.05 9.19
N HIS A 112 -11.59 13.71 8.14
CA HIS A 112 -12.07 13.57 6.76
C HIS A 112 -11.91 12.12 6.27
N ASP A 113 -12.35 11.18 7.10
CA ASP A 113 -12.41 9.77 6.75
C ASP A 113 -13.32 9.58 5.50
N PRO A 114 -12.87 8.87 4.44
CA PRO A 114 -13.70 8.63 3.26
C PRO A 114 -14.92 7.73 3.50
N GLU A 115 -15.08 7.17 4.72
CA GLU A 115 -16.20 6.31 5.13
C GLU A 115 -16.55 5.23 4.08
N PRO A 116 -15.58 4.39 3.67
CA PRO A 116 -15.80 3.40 2.62
C PRO A 116 -16.97 2.49 2.96
N PHE A 117 -17.83 2.23 1.97
CA PHE A 117 -19.10 1.50 2.13
C PHE A 117 -20.09 2.12 3.13
N GLY A 118 -19.93 3.41 3.44
CA GLY A 118 -20.74 4.11 4.46
C GLY A 118 -20.38 3.72 5.90
N ILE A 119 -19.26 3.03 6.10
CA ILE A 119 -18.81 2.59 7.43
C ILE A 119 -17.98 3.70 8.04
N LYS A 120 -18.54 4.33 9.08
CA LYS A 120 -17.86 5.39 9.84
C LYS A 120 -16.73 4.81 10.68
N LYS A 121 -15.57 5.47 10.65
CA LYS A 121 -14.39 5.12 11.47
C LYS A 121 -14.00 3.64 11.31
N MET A 122 -14.06 3.13 10.08
CA MET A 122 -13.65 1.76 9.77
C MET A 122 -12.23 1.52 10.32
N THR A 123 -12.05 0.42 11.06
CA THR A 123 -10.73 0.04 11.59
C THR A 123 -9.87 -0.58 10.48
N GLN A 124 -8.54 -0.63 10.70
CA GLN A 124 -7.65 -1.34 9.78
C GLN A 124 -8.03 -2.82 9.63
N GLN A 125 -8.37 -3.49 10.73
CA GLN A 125 -8.82 -4.89 10.70
C GLN A 125 -10.09 -5.08 9.86
N GLN A 126 -11.08 -4.20 9.99
CA GLN A 126 -12.28 -4.24 9.15
C GLN A 126 -11.94 -4.00 7.67
N CYS A 127 -11.01 -3.09 7.39
CA CYS A 127 -10.56 -2.84 6.03
C CYS A 127 -9.89 -4.07 5.39
N GLU A 128 -9.07 -4.80 6.15
CA GLU A 128 -8.48 -6.07 5.71
C GLU A 128 -9.52 -7.16 5.48
N GLN A 129 -10.53 -7.26 6.35
CA GLN A 129 -11.62 -8.24 6.22
C GLN A 129 -12.50 -7.98 4.99
N LEU A 130 -12.64 -6.71 4.59
CA LEU A 130 -13.45 -6.28 3.45
C LEU A 130 -12.64 -6.13 2.16
N ILE A 131 -11.41 -6.67 2.10
CA ILE A 131 -10.52 -6.52 0.94
C ILE A 131 -11.17 -6.97 -0.38
N ASP A 132 -11.98 -8.04 -0.34
CA ASP A 132 -12.67 -8.56 -1.53
C ASP A 132 -13.78 -7.61 -2.02
N ASP A 133 -14.39 -6.85 -1.12
CA ASP A 133 -15.37 -5.81 -1.48
C ASP A 133 -14.67 -4.60 -2.07
N PHE A 134 -13.54 -4.19 -1.49
CA PHE A 134 -12.66 -3.15 -2.01
C PHE A 134 -12.22 -3.47 -3.45
N LEU A 135 -11.74 -4.68 -3.72
CA LEU A 135 -11.36 -5.14 -5.07
C LEU A 135 -12.49 -5.09 -6.10
N LYS A 136 -13.75 -5.01 -5.66
CA LYS A 136 -14.94 -4.89 -6.50
C LYS A 136 -15.56 -3.50 -6.46
N SER A 137 -15.04 -2.56 -5.67
CA SER A 137 -15.58 -1.22 -5.51
C SER A 137 -14.87 -0.22 -6.43
N GLU A 138 -15.55 0.87 -6.74
CA GLU A 138 -14.87 2.03 -7.34
C GLU A 138 -14.02 2.73 -6.27
N PRO A 139 -12.83 3.26 -6.59
CA PRO A 139 -11.99 3.91 -5.59
C PRO A 139 -12.53 5.31 -5.25
N THR A 140 -12.44 5.67 -3.97
CA THR A 140 -12.72 7.02 -3.49
C THR A 140 -11.41 7.80 -3.39
N LEU A 141 -11.36 8.96 -4.03
CA LEU A 141 -10.20 9.86 -3.96
C LEU A 141 -10.29 10.73 -2.71
N SER A 142 -9.30 10.65 -1.85
CA SER A 142 -9.09 11.57 -0.75
C SER A 142 -8.29 12.77 -1.25
N SER A 143 -8.82 13.98 -1.05
CA SER A 143 -8.10 15.24 -1.26
C SER A 143 -7.46 15.68 0.05
N ILE A 144 -6.17 15.97 0.03
CA ILE A 144 -5.37 16.28 1.20
C ILE A 144 -4.69 17.63 0.95
N PRO A 145 -5.02 18.71 1.69
CA PRO A 145 -4.37 20.01 1.53
C PRO A 145 -2.85 19.87 1.57
N ILE A 146 -2.16 20.57 0.68
CA ILE A 146 -0.73 20.41 0.48
C ILE A 146 0.07 20.81 1.72
N ASP A 147 -0.50 21.54 2.67
CA ASP A 147 0.08 21.99 3.94
C ASP A 147 -0.32 21.13 5.15
N THR A 148 -1.11 20.06 4.94
CA THR A 148 -1.53 19.12 6.00
C THR A 148 -0.34 18.67 6.87
N PRO A 149 -0.37 18.91 8.19
CA PRO A 149 0.65 18.41 9.10
C PRO A 149 0.73 16.89 9.12
N ARG A 150 1.92 16.33 9.31
CA ARG A 150 2.16 14.89 9.37
C ARG A 150 1.29 14.19 10.40
N ASP A 151 1.15 14.78 11.58
CA ASP A 151 0.37 14.25 12.70
C ASP A 151 -1.15 14.32 12.48
N HIS A 152 -1.60 15.01 11.43
CA HIS A 152 -2.99 15.03 10.97
C HIS A 152 -3.26 14.02 9.84
N LEU A 153 -2.23 13.35 9.32
CA LEU A 153 -2.41 12.29 8.31
C LEU A 153 -2.85 11.00 8.99
N ARG A 154 -3.83 10.34 8.39
CA ARG A 154 -4.28 9.00 8.76
C ARG A 154 -4.15 8.11 7.53
N VAL A 155 -3.99 6.81 7.74
CA VAL A 155 -3.89 5.82 6.67
C VAL A 155 -4.70 4.59 7.02
N ARG A 156 -5.40 4.05 6.02
CA ARG A 156 -6.11 2.78 6.13
C ARG A 156 -6.09 2.08 4.77
N HIS A 157 -5.63 0.83 4.76
CA HIS A 157 -5.48 0.09 3.53
C HIS A 157 -5.49 -1.42 3.77
N GLY A 158 -6.47 -2.13 3.22
CA GLY A 158 -6.57 -3.59 3.41
C GLY A 158 -5.52 -4.39 2.63
N GLY A 159 -4.77 -3.76 1.73
CA GLY A 159 -3.86 -4.41 0.79
C GLY A 159 -2.40 -4.59 1.23
N TYR A 160 -1.92 -3.85 2.24
CA TYR A 160 -0.52 -3.87 2.71
C TYR A 160 -0.44 -3.53 4.21
N ASP A 161 0.72 -3.77 4.83
CA ASP A 161 0.97 -3.41 6.23
C ASP A 161 1.16 -1.90 6.41
N ILE A 162 0.20 -1.22 7.04
CA ILE A 162 0.22 0.23 7.19
C ILE A 162 1.14 0.74 8.31
N HIS A 163 1.71 -0.11 9.18
CA HIS A 163 2.50 0.37 10.34
C HIS A 163 3.66 1.30 9.92
N GLY A 164 4.35 0.97 8.83
CA GLY A 164 5.41 1.83 8.28
C GLY A 164 4.88 3.20 7.86
N ALA A 165 3.75 3.22 7.16
CA ALA A 165 3.08 4.45 6.72
C ALA A 165 2.51 5.29 7.89
N GLN A 166 2.03 4.63 8.95
CA GLN A 166 1.59 5.30 10.18
C GLN A 166 2.76 5.94 10.93
N THR A 167 3.92 5.28 10.93
CA THR A 167 5.13 5.76 11.61
C THR A 167 5.78 6.91 10.84
N ASP A 168 5.94 6.74 9.52
CA ASP A 168 6.44 7.76 8.62
C ASP A 168 5.61 7.79 7.33
N PRO A 169 4.68 8.75 7.19
CA PRO A 169 3.87 8.89 5.99
C PRO A 169 4.71 9.04 4.73
N ASN A 170 5.93 9.59 4.80
CA ASN A 170 6.75 9.81 3.60
C ASN A 170 7.20 8.52 2.91
N VAL A 171 7.11 7.36 3.56
CA VAL A 171 7.44 6.06 2.94
C VAL A 171 6.53 5.77 1.75
N VAL A 172 5.28 6.23 1.79
CA VAL A 172 4.26 5.97 0.75
C VAL A 172 3.43 7.19 0.34
N PHE A 173 3.50 8.27 1.12
CA PHE A 173 2.81 9.54 0.94
C PHE A 173 3.81 10.68 1.18
N ALA A 174 4.76 10.83 0.27
CA ALA A 174 5.94 11.69 0.34
C ALA A 174 5.65 13.20 0.22
N LEU A 175 4.65 13.70 0.98
CA LEU A 175 4.19 15.08 0.93
C LEU A 175 5.26 16.06 1.45
N GLU A 176 5.95 15.74 2.56
CA GLU A 176 7.00 16.61 3.08
C GLU A 176 8.19 16.67 2.12
N ARG A 177 8.58 15.53 1.54
CA ARG A 177 9.67 15.46 0.54
C ARG A 177 9.35 16.30 -0.69
N LEU A 178 8.09 16.32 -1.13
CA LEU A 178 7.66 17.18 -2.23
C LEU A 178 7.72 18.68 -1.88
N ARG A 179 7.39 19.06 -0.64
CA ARG A 179 7.55 20.45 -0.18
C ARG A 179 9.02 20.87 -0.16
N GLU A 180 9.91 20.01 0.32
CA GLU A 180 11.36 20.24 0.33
C GLU A 180 11.89 20.45 -1.10
N ILE A 181 11.55 19.56 -2.02
CA ILE A 181 11.98 19.65 -3.43
C ILE A 181 11.42 20.92 -4.11
N GLN A 182 10.21 21.38 -3.73
CA GLN A 182 9.69 22.68 -4.17
C GLN A 182 10.52 23.84 -3.59
N GLN A 183 10.85 23.81 -2.30
CA GLN A 183 11.66 24.84 -1.64
C GLN A 183 13.07 24.94 -2.23
N GLU A 184 13.63 23.81 -2.67
CA GLU A 184 14.91 23.74 -3.38
C GLU A 184 14.83 24.23 -4.85
N GLY A 185 13.63 24.53 -5.35
CA GLY A 185 13.41 25.03 -6.72
C GLY A 185 13.52 23.95 -7.80
N MET A 186 13.53 22.66 -7.44
CA MET A 186 13.56 21.56 -8.40
C MET A 186 12.23 21.39 -9.13
N ILE A 187 11.12 21.78 -8.51
CA ILE A 187 9.79 21.88 -9.13
C ILE A 187 9.27 23.31 -9.01
N GLY A 188 8.48 23.75 -9.99
CA GLY A 188 8.02 25.14 -10.05
C GLY A 188 6.99 25.50 -8.99
N ALA A 189 6.02 24.61 -8.76
CA ALA A 189 5.02 24.76 -7.71
C ALA A 189 4.39 23.42 -7.36
N LEU A 190 3.78 23.33 -6.18
CA LEU A 190 2.84 22.27 -5.85
C LEU A 190 1.41 22.69 -6.18
N ALA A 191 0.57 21.70 -6.45
CA ALA A 191 -0.88 21.86 -6.40
C ALA A 191 -1.35 22.16 -4.97
N GLU A 192 -2.54 22.74 -4.82
CA GLU A 192 -3.13 23.04 -3.50
C GLU A 192 -3.43 21.78 -2.68
N GLU A 193 -3.59 20.64 -3.35
CA GLU A 193 -3.90 19.36 -2.73
C GLU A 193 -3.00 18.26 -3.30
N ALA A 194 -2.69 17.29 -2.44
CA ALA A 194 -2.24 15.96 -2.76
C ALA A 194 -3.42 14.99 -2.69
N TYR A 195 -3.28 13.83 -3.32
CA TYR A 195 -4.37 12.87 -3.48
C TYR A 195 -3.94 11.47 -3.09
N SER A 196 -4.89 10.72 -2.55
CA SER A 196 -4.68 9.34 -2.16
C SER A 196 -5.97 8.53 -2.29
N PHE A 197 -5.85 7.25 -2.60
CA PHE A 197 -6.96 6.30 -2.61
C PHE A 197 -6.46 4.92 -2.15
N VAL A 198 -7.39 4.00 -1.89
CA VAL A 198 -7.04 2.59 -1.61
C VAL A 198 -6.80 1.87 -2.93
N GLY A 199 -5.56 1.43 -3.18
CA GLY A 199 -5.15 0.74 -4.41
C GLY A 199 -5.79 -0.62 -4.64
N ALA A 200 -6.22 -1.28 -3.56
CA ALA A 200 -7.09 -2.44 -3.63
C ALA A 200 -8.49 -2.02 -4.09
N THR A 201 -8.69 -1.91 -5.40
CA THR A 201 -9.92 -1.42 -6.01
C THR A 201 -10.23 -2.11 -7.33
N ALA A 202 -11.45 -1.94 -7.85
CA ALA A 202 -11.84 -2.46 -9.16
C ALA A 202 -11.07 -1.73 -10.28
N GLN A 203 -10.02 -2.38 -10.79
CA GLN A 203 -9.10 -1.82 -11.79
C GLN A 203 -9.81 -1.33 -13.05
N THR A 204 -10.83 -2.07 -13.53
CA THR A 204 -11.62 -1.65 -14.70
C THR A 204 -12.36 -0.34 -14.46
N ARG A 205 -12.89 -0.11 -13.24
CA ARG A 205 -13.57 1.14 -12.89
C ARG A 205 -12.58 2.28 -12.69
N LEU A 206 -11.44 2.01 -12.05
CA LEU A 206 -10.35 2.97 -11.96
C LEU A 206 -9.92 3.46 -13.36
N LEU A 207 -9.67 2.54 -14.29
CA LEU A 207 -9.21 2.88 -15.65
C LEU A 207 -10.27 3.59 -16.49
N LYS A 208 -11.54 3.14 -16.43
CA LYS A 208 -12.59 3.63 -17.32
C LYS A 208 -13.38 4.81 -16.77
N HIS A 209 -13.48 4.96 -15.45
CA HIS A 209 -14.36 5.94 -14.80
C HIS A 209 -13.57 6.90 -13.88
N ALA A 210 -13.10 6.42 -12.72
CA ALA A 210 -12.53 7.28 -11.68
C ALA A 210 -11.25 8.00 -12.15
N GLY A 211 -10.30 7.29 -12.76
CA GLY A 211 -9.04 7.85 -13.27
C GLY A 211 -9.25 8.99 -14.28
N PRO A 212 -10.09 8.81 -15.32
CA PRO A 212 -10.47 9.90 -16.22
C PRO A 212 -11.06 11.14 -15.51
N GLU A 213 -11.92 10.96 -14.51
CA GLU A 213 -12.47 12.08 -13.73
C GLU A 213 -11.39 12.78 -12.89
N TRP A 214 -10.45 12.03 -12.29
CA TRP A 214 -9.32 12.60 -11.55
C TRP A 214 -8.38 13.38 -12.47
N VAL A 215 -8.13 12.90 -13.69
CA VAL A 215 -7.36 13.64 -14.70
C VAL A 215 -8.05 14.94 -15.08
N LYS A 216 -9.39 14.96 -15.22
CA LYS A 216 -10.14 16.21 -15.47
C LYS A 216 -9.98 17.17 -14.30
N LEU A 217 -10.12 16.69 -13.06
CA LEU A 217 -9.90 17.48 -11.85
C LEU A 217 -8.49 18.10 -11.82
N PHE A 218 -7.45 17.32 -12.10
CA PHE A 218 -6.06 17.79 -12.08
C PHE A 218 -5.81 18.85 -13.16
N LYS A 219 -6.37 18.66 -14.37
CA LYS A 219 -6.31 19.66 -15.44
C LYS A 219 -7.03 20.96 -15.06
N GLN A 220 -8.20 20.87 -14.42
CA GLN A 220 -8.93 22.05 -13.91
C GLN A 220 -8.14 22.81 -12.84
N LYS A 221 -7.34 22.09 -12.04
CA LYS A 221 -6.42 22.68 -11.05
C LYS A 221 -5.07 23.10 -11.65
N HIS A 222 -4.94 23.12 -12.97
CA HIS A 222 -3.72 23.50 -13.69
C HIS A 222 -2.48 22.70 -13.25
N VAL A 223 -2.67 21.42 -12.90
CA VAL A 223 -1.58 20.49 -12.61
C VAL A 223 -0.94 20.06 -13.94
N ASP A 224 0.37 20.22 -14.03
CA ASP A 224 1.14 19.85 -15.21
C ASP A 224 1.64 18.40 -15.15
N ALA A 225 1.91 17.90 -13.94
CA ALA A 225 2.36 16.53 -13.69
C ALA A 225 1.88 16.01 -12.33
N ALA A 226 1.63 14.70 -12.25
CA ALA A 226 1.37 14.01 -10.98
C ALA A 226 2.50 13.04 -10.69
N LEU A 227 3.09 13.12 -9.50
CA LEU A 227 3.96 12.08 -8.99
C LEU A 227 3.09 10.92 -8.51
N LEU A 228 3.19 9.78 -9.19
CA LEU A 228 2.47 8.56 -8.81
C LEU A 228 3.32 7.73 -7.84
N VAL A 229 2.78 7.44 -6.66
CA VAL A 229 3.39 6.51 -5.69
C VAL A 229 2.44 5.32 -5.50
N PRO A 230 2.62 4.23 -6.26
CA PRO A 230 1.86 3.01 -6.08
C PRO A 230 2.35 2.22 -4.86
N VAL A 231 1.42 1.57 -4.16
CA VAL A 231 1.61 0.72 -2.98
C VAL A 231 0.76 -0.53 -3.13
#